data_AF-A0A939X012-F1
#
_entry.id   AF-A0A939X012-F1
#
_cell.length_a   1.000
_cell.length_b   1.000
_cell.length_c   1.000
_cell.angle_alpha   90.00
_cell.angle_beta   90.00
_cell.angle_gamma   90.00
#
_symmetry.space_group_name_H-M   'P 1'
#
loop_
_entity.id
_entity.type
_entity.pdbx_description
1 polymer ?
#
loop_
_entity_poly.entity_id
_entity_poly.type
_entity_poly.pdbx_seq_one_letter_code
_entity_poly.pdbx_strand_id
1 'polypeptide(L)'
;MTIEEYLERPYWVIDILPKQVPADGKGQYFRIEKYFLEHPQIDNIYRKFTNILLKLNCYEDIGVSYDGDEWITNPAPQELEAALLKCMADKQMFYIILKSADVLITVSSDDTYMTVYNPTEEVLELIGSLAGAEGLFLWR
;
A
#
# COMPACT_ATOMS: atom_id res chain seq x y z
N MET A 1 16.96 -3.11 6.62
CA MET A 1 16.64 -4.55 6.61
C MET A 1 16.54 -5.03 5.16
N THR A 2 16.72 -6.32 4.87
CA THR A 2 16.31 -6.88 3.57
C THR A 2 14.78 -6.94 3.48
N ILE A 3 14.22 -7.14 2.29
CA ILE A 3 12.76 -7.30 2.13
C ILE A 3 12.26 -8.47 2.98
N GLU A 4 12.95 -9.61 2.96
CA GLU A 4 12.59 -10.80 3.74
C GLU A 4 12.54 -10.49 5.24
N GLU A 5 13.52 -9.74 5.75
CA GLU A 5 13.55 -9.32 7.15
C GLU A 5 12.38 -8.41 7.52
N TYR A 6 11.86 -7.59 6.60
CA TYR A 6 10.64 -6.80 6.83
C TYR A 6 9.38 -7.68 6.85
N LEU A 7 9.29 -8.66 5.95
CA LEU A 7 8.10 -9.50 5.83
C LEU A 7 7.84 -10.36 7.08
N GLU A 8 8.86 -10.55 7.92
CA GLU A 8 8.75 -11.21 9.24
C GLU A 8 8.34 -10.26 10.38
N ARG A 9 8.25 -8.95 10.14
CA ARG A 9 7.90 -7.95 11.15
C ARG A 9 6.39 -7.83 11.34
N PRO A 10 5.95 -7.28 12.49
CA PRO A 10 4.56 -6.85 12.65
C PRO A 10 4.13 -5.94 11.51
N TYR A 11 2.91 -6.15 11.02
CA TYR A 11 2.35 -5.40 9.91
C TYR A 11 0.94 -4.87 10.22
N TRP A 12 0.56 -3.87 9.46
CA TRP A 12 -0.76 -3.26 9.41
C TRP A 12 -1.24 -3.21 7.96
N VAL A 13 -2.55 -3.10 7.77
CA VAL A 13 -3.19 -3.09 6.47
C VAL A 13 -3.93 -1.76 6.29
N ILE A 14 -3.73 -1.14 5.13
CA ILE A 14 -4.50 0.01 4.65
C ILE A 14 -5.51 -0.51 3.63
N ASP A 15 -6.77 -0.65 4.03
CA ASP A 15 -7.80 -1.37 3.27
C ASP A 15 -9.04 -0.49 3.01
N ILE A 16 -9.85 -0.88 2.02
CA ILE A 16 -11.20 -0.36 1.80
C ILE A 16 -12.19 -0.79 2.90
N LEU A 17 -11.87 -1.85 3.67
CA LEU A 17 -12.66 -2.34 4.80
C LEU A 17 -12.02 -1.97 6.15
N PRO A 18 -12.81 -1.68 7.20
CA PRO A 18 -12.28 -1.22 8.48
C PRO A 18 -11.63 -2.29 9.35
N LYS A 19 -11.72 -3.56 8.96
CA LYS A 19 -11.14 -4.71 9.67
C LYS A 19 -11.16 -5.94 8.78
N GLN A 20 -10.34 -6.92 9.12
CA GLN A 20 -10.35 -8.23 8.47
C GLN A 20 -11.76 -8.86 8.53
N VAL A 21 -12.22 -9.37 7.38
CA VAL A 21 -13.48 -10.09 7.30
C VAL A 21 -13.30 -11.52 7.83
N PRO A 22 -14.18 -12.01 8.72
CA PRO A 22 -14.08 -13.37 9.25
C PRO A 22 -14.12 -14.44 8.16
N ALA A 23 -13.29 -15.47 8.31
CA ALA A 23 -13.14 -16.56 7.35
C ALA A 23 -14.39 -17.46 7.21
N ASP A 24 -15.27 -17.47 8.21
CA ASP A 24 -16.51 -18.24 8.26
C ASP A 24 -17.70 -17.55 7.55
N GLY A 25 -17.42 -16.49 6.79
CA GLY A 25 -18.42 -15.75 6.03
C GLY A 25 -19.10 -16.57 4.92
N LYS A 26 -20.30 -16.12 4.50
CA LYS A 26 -21.11 -16.74 3.44
C LYS A 26 -20.58 -16.49 2.00
N GLY A 27 -19.29 -16.21 1.85
CA GLY A 27 -18.64 -15.92 0.56
C GLY A 27 -18.94 -14.54 -0.05
N GLN A 28 -19.70 -13.68 0.63
CA GLN A 28 -20.02 -12.33 0.13
C GLN A 28 -18.77 -11.46 -0.04
N TYR A 29 -17.77 -11.64 0.84
CA TYR A 29 -16.49 -10.96 0.75
C TYR A 29 -15.82 -11.15 -0.61
N PHE A 30 -15.57 -12.41 -1.01
CA PHE A 30 -14.93 -12.72 -2.29
C PHE A 30 -15.68 -12.16 -3.51
N ARG A 31 -17.01 -12.09 -3.45
CA ARG A 31 -17.81 -11.48 -4.53
C ARG A 31 -17.61 -9.97 -4.61
N ILE A 32 -17.50 -9.30 -3.46
CA ILE A 32 -17.27 -7.86 -3.36
C ILE A 32 -15.82 -7.53 -3.73
N GLU A 33 -14.85 -8.28 -3.20
CA GLU A 33 -13.43 -8.15 -3.54
C GLU A 33 -13.22 -8.29 -5.04
N LYS A 34 -13.78 -9.32 -5.68
CA LYS A 34 -13.74 -9.47 -7.13
C LYS A 34 -14.27 -8.25 -7.87
N TYR A 35 -15.39 -7.66 -7.41
CA TYR A 35 -15.95 -6.45 -8.01
C TYR A 35 -15.01 -5.24 -7.88
N PHE A 36 -14.31 -5.10 -6.75
CA PHE A 36 -13.33 -4.02 -6.54
C PHE A 36 -12.03 -4.20 -7.32
N LEU A 37 -11.64 -5.45 -7.59
CA LEU A 37 -10.47 -5.78 -8.43
C LEU A 37 -10.73 -5.58 -9.93
N GLU A 38 -11.98 -5.34 -10.35
CA GLU A 38 -12.34 -5.07 -11.74
C GLU A 38 -12.32 -3.57 -12.07
N HIS A 39 -12.00 -3.21 -13.32
CA HIS A 39 -12.14 -1.83 -13.79
C HIS A 39 -13.62 -1.39 -13.77
N PRO A 40 -13.93 -0.14 -13.38
CA PRO A 40 -13.00 0.95 -13.04
C PRO A 40 -12.67 1.04 -11.54
N GLN A 41 -13.06 0.05 -10.73
CA GLN A 41 -12.92 0.14 -9.28
C GLN A 41 -11.46 0.07 -8.83
N ILE A 42 -10.68 -0.80 -9.47
CA ILE A 42 -9.25 -0.92 -9.18
C ILE A 42 -8.49 0.38 -9.48
N ASP A 43 -8.87 1.10 -10.55
CA ASP A 43 -8.29 2.42 -10.88
C ASP A 43 -8.55 3.44 -9.77
N ASN A 44 -9.73 3.38 -9.15
CA ASN A 44 -10.08 4.25 -8.02
C ASN A 44 -9.27 3.92 -6.78
N ILE A 45 -8.99 2.64 -6.52
CA ILE A 45 -8.16 2.19 -5.40
C ILE A 45 -6.71 2.66 -5.59
N TYR A 46 -6.13 2.42 -6.77
CA TYR A 46 -4.75 2.83 -7.08
C TYR A 46 -4.57 4.34 -7.06
N ARG A 47 -5.59 5.12 -7.42
CA ARG A 47 -5.57 6.58 -7.24
C ARG A 47 -5.48 6.98 -5.77
N LYS A 48 -6.19 6.29 -4.87
CA LYS A 48 -6.09 6.53 -3.41
C LYS A 48 -4.70 6.17 -2.88
N PHE A 49 -4.15 5.04 -3.30
CA PHE A 49 -2.78 4.63 -2.93
C PHE A 49 -1.75 5.67 -3.40
N THR A 50 -1.87 6.13 -4.64
CA THR A 50 -1.02 7.19 -5.20
C THR A 50 -1.12 8.47 -4.37
N ASN A 51 -2.34 8.91 -4.02
CA ASN A 51 -2.53 10.11 -3.19
C ASN A 51 -1.88 9.98 -1.81
N ILE A 52 -1.97 8.80 -1.17
CA ILE A 52 -1.33 8.53 0.12
C ILE A 52 0.19 8.63 -0.03
N LEU A 53 0.77 7.93 -1.00
CA LEU A 53 2.21 7.86 -1.18
C LEU A 53 2.83 9.20 -1.57
N LEU A 54 2.15 10.00 -2.41
CA LEU A 54 2.57 11.36 -2.75
C LEU A 54 2.60 12.29 -1.53
N LYS A 55 1.55 12.24 -0.69
CA LYS A 55 1.49 13.03 0.54
C LYS A 55 2.52 12.53 1.55
N LEU A 56 2.71 11.23 1.67
CA LEU A 56 3.70 10.62 2.54
C LEU A 56 5.12 11.04 2.15
N ASN A 57 5.40 11.18 0.84
CA ASN A 57 6.68 11.69 0.35
C ASN A 57 6.98 13.15 0.71
N CYS A 58 5.99 13.89 1.22
CA CYS A 58 6.22 15.23 1.78
C CYS A 58 6.78 15.19 3.22
N TYR A 59 6.65 14.05 3.91
CA TYR A 59 7.05 13.87 5.31
C TYR A 59 8.24 12.91 5.46
N GLU A 60 8.35 11.93 4.56
CA GLU A 60 9.39 10.89 4.57
C GLU A 60 10.04 10.76 3.20
N ASP A 61 11.36 10.53 3.19
CA ASP A 61 12.04 10.10 1.98
C ASP A 61 11.56 8.69 1.61
N ILE A 62 11.00 8.54 0.40
CA ILE A 62 10.54 7.24 -0.09
C ILE A 62 11.54 6.66 -1.08
N GLY A 63 11.90 5.39 -0.92
CA GLY A 63 12.47 4.58 -1.99
C GLY A 63 11.39 3.72 -2.62
N VAL A 64 11.40 3.52 -3.93
CA VAL A 64 10.49 2.61 -4.64
C VAL A 64 11.24 1.58 -5.48
N SER A 65 10.71 0.36 -5.56
CA SER A 65 11.29 -0.76 -6.31
C SER A 65 10.24 -1.80 -6.70
N TYR A 66 10.47 -2.52 -7.81
CA TYR A 66 9.66 -3.67 -8.23
C TYR A 66 10.26 -5.01 -7.82
N ASP A 67 11.59 -5.07 -7.68
CA ASP A 67 12.34 -6.30 -7.41
C ASP A 67 12.95 -6.33 -6.00
N GLY A 68 13.00 -5.18 -5.32
CA GLY A 68 13.67 -5.03 -4.03
C GLY A 68 15.17 -4.78 -4.14
N ASP A 69 15.73 -4.75 -5.36
CA ASP A 69 17.15 -4.60 -5.65
C ASP A 69 17.47 -3.19 -6.18
N GLU A 70 16.73 -2.72 -7.17
CA GLU A 70 16.92 -1.39 -7.77
C GLU A 70 15.92 -0.39 -7.18
N TRP A 71 16.46 0.66 -6.54
CA TRP A 71 15.68 1.65 -5.81
C TRP A 71 15.78 3.05 -6.41
N ILE A 72 14.63 3.66 -6.67
CA ILE A 72 14.53 5.09 -7.00
C ILE A 72 14.11 5.84 -5.74
N THR A 73 14.85 6.89 -5.37
CA THR A 73 14.58 7.68 -4.16
C THR A 73 13.87 8.98 -4.54
N ASN A 74 12.78 9.30 -3.85
CA ASN A 74 11.96 10.49 -4.06
C ASN A 74 11.65 10.71 -5.55
N PRO A 75 11.02 9.72 -6.22
CA PRO A 75 10.63 9.86 -7.61
C PRO A 75 9.75 11.10 -7.81
N ALA A 76 9.78 11.68 -9.01
CA ALA A 76 8.85 12.76 -9.33
C ALA A 76 7.39 12.26 -9.20
N PRO A 77 6.42 13.13 -8.86
CA PRO A 77 5.04 12.71 -8.65
C PRO A 77 4.45 11.86 -9.78
N GLN A 78 4.75 12.22 -11.04
CA GLN A 78 4.29 11.51 -12.23
C GLN A 78 4.98 10.16 -12.41
N GLU A 79 6.23 10.02 -11.96
CA GLU A 79 6.97 8.75 -12.00
C GLU A 79 6.42 7.78 -10.97
N LEU A 80 6.07 8.26 -9.77
CA LEU A 80 5.44 7.44 -8.73
C LEU A 80 4.07 6.93 -9.16
N GLU A 81 3.23 7.81 -9.71
CA GLU A 81 1.92 7.43 -10.26
C GLU A 81 2.08 6.40 -11.39
N ALA A 82 2.97 6.65 -12.36
CA ALA A 82 3.22 5.72 -13.44
C ALA A 82 3.72 4.36 -12.93
N ALA A 83 4.51 4.35 -11.86
CA ALA A 83 5.01 3.11 -11.29
C ALA A 83 3.90 2.25 -10.65
N LEU A 84 3.00 2.88 -9.90
CA LEU A 84 1.83 2.20 -9.33
C LEU A 84 0.88 1.68 -10.41
N LEU A 85 0.65 2.45 -11.47
CA LEU A 85 -0.17 2.00 -12.60
C LEU A 85 0.46 0.80 -13.33
N LYS A 86 1.79 0.79 -13.48
CA LYS A 86 2.51 -0.34 -14.05
C LYS A 86 2.43 -1.57 -13.15
N CYS A 87 2.59 -1.42 -11.83
CA CYS A 87 2.39 -2.48 -10.85
C CYS A 87 1.02 -3.16 -11.02
N MET A 88 -0.05 -2.36 -11.12
CA MET A 88 -1.40 -2.83 -11.37
C MET A 88 -1.52 -3.61 -12.69
N ALA A 89 -0.95 -3.08 -13.78
CA ALA A 89 -1.07 -3.66 -15.11
C ALA A 89 -0.26 -4.95 -15.30
N ASP A 90 0.98 -4.97 -14.80
CA ASP A 90 1.93 -6.07 -15.00
C ASP A 90 1.79 -7.20 -13.98
N LYS A 91 0.87 -7.04 -13.02
CA LYS A 91 0.61 -7.96 -11.92
C LYS A 91 1.82 -8.28 -11.07
N GLN A 92 2.51 -7.24 -10.63
CA GLN A 92 3.74 -7.35 -9.86
C GLN A 92 3.56 -6.82 -8.44
N MET A 93 4.48 -7.20 -7.56
CA MET A 93 4.64 -6.55 -6.26
C MET A 93 5.38 -5.23 -6.47
N PHE A 94 5.01 -4.22 -5.69
CA PHE A 94 5.70 -2.94 -5.64
C PHE A 94 6.06 -2.62 -4.19
N TYR A 95 7.35 -2.37 -3.97
CA TYR A 95 7.95 -2.11 -2.67
C TYR A 95 8.20 -0.62 -2.53
N ILE A 96 7.79 -0.06 -1.39
CA ILE A 96 8.06 1.32 -1.00
C ILE A 96 8.72 1.31 0.38
N ILE A 97 9.88 1.92 0.52
CA ILE A 97 10.59 2.04 1.81
C ILE A 97 10.53 3.48 2.30
N LEU A 98 10.11 3.70 3.54
CA LEU A 98 10.28 4.99 4.23
C LEU A 98 11.64 4.97 4.90
N LYS A 99 12.62 5.65 4.30
CA LYS A 99 14.04 5.43 4.62
C LYS A 99 14.40 5.79 6.06
N SER A 100 13.93 6.94 6.54
CA SER A 100 14.26 7.41 7.89
C SER A 100 13.52 6.62 8.96
N ALA A 101 12.28 6.21 8.67
CA ALA A 101 11.45 5.46 9.60
C ALA A 101 11.73 3.94 9.63
N ASP A 102 12.51 3.41 8.68
CA ASP A 102 12.79 1.97 8.55
C ASP A 102 11.49 1.14 8.44
N VAL A 103 10.62 1.54 7.51
CA VAL A 103 9.29 0.95 7.26
C VAL A 103 9.19 0.49 5.81
N LEU A 104 8.63 -0.69 5.59
CA LEU A 104 8.31 -1.19 4.25
C LEU A 104 6.80 -1.13 4.02
N ILE A 105 6.39 -0.60 2.88
CA ILE A 105 5.02 -0.66 2.36
C ILE A 105 5.04 -1.54 1.10
N THR A 106 4.10 -2.46 0.99
CA THR A 106 3.94 -3.31 -0.19
C THR A 106 2.58 -3.09 -0.84
N VAL A 107 2.58 -3.06 -2.17
CA VAL A 107 1.37 -3.03 -2.99
C VAL A 107 1.42 -4.21 -3.95
N SER A 108 0.32 -4.95 -4.05
CA SER A 108 0.15 -6.09 -4.94
C SER A 108 -1.03 -5.80 -5.88
N SER A 109 -0.91 -6.20 -7.14
CA SER A 109 -1.98 -6.02 -8.14
C SER A 109 -3.27 -6.76 -7.80
N ASP A 110 -3.15 -7.83 -7.02
CA ASP A 110 -4.24 -8.75 -6.74
C ASP A 110 -4.96 -8.40 -5.42
N ASP A 111 -4.51 -7.34 -4.75
CA ASP A 111 -5.03 -6.90 -3.45
C ASP A 111 -5.77 -5.55 -3.56
N THR A 112 -6.76 -5.38 -2.68
CA THR A 112 -7.49 -4.11 -2.52
C THR A 112 -6.92 -3.22 -1.41
N TYR A 113 -5.74 -3.59 -0.90
CA TYR A 113 -5.08 -2.96 0.24
C TYR A 113 -3.58 -2.78 0.02
N MET A 114 -2.94 -1.98 0.87
CA MET A 114 -1.49 -1.92 1.04
C MET A 114 -1.11 -2.52 2.39
N THR A 115 0.07 -3.13 2.50
CA THR A 115 0.60 -3.66 3.77
C THR A 115 1.76 -2.81 4.25
N VAL A 116 1.80 -2.47 5.54
CA VAL A 116 2.82 -1.63 6.17
C VAL A 116 3.54 -2.47 7.23
N TYR A 117 4.82 -2.78 7.00
CA TYR A 117 5.67 -3.59 7.85
C TYR A 117 6.61 -2.73 8.70
N ASN A 118 6.79 -3.15 9.95
CA ASN A 118 7.65 -2.49 10.93
C ASN A 118 7.34 -1.01 11.24
N PRO A 119 6.07 -0.53 11.21
CA PRO A 119 5.81 0.88 11.48
C PRO A 119 6.00 1.22 12.96
N THR A 120 6.46 2.44 13.23
CA THR A 120 6.40 3.06 14.55
C THR A 120 4.99 3.63 14.80
N GLU A 121 4.67 3.96 16.06
CA GLU A 121 3.39 4.60 16.40
C GLU A 121 3.20 5.93 15.64
N GLU A 122 4.25 6.74 15.52
CA GLU A 122 4.22 8.00 14.78
C GLU A 122 3.91 7.79 13.29
N VAL A 123 4.52 6.78 12.66
CA VAL A 123 4.22 6.43 11.26
C VAL A 123 2.79 5.92 11.12
N LEU A 124 2.29 5.13 12.08
CA LEU A 124 0.90 4.66 12.07
C LEU A 124 -0.09 5.82 12.18
N GLU A 125 0.17 6.82 13.02
CA GLU A 125 -0.68 8.00 13.14
C GLU A 125 -0.72 8.83 11.84
N LEU A 126 0.45 9.03 11.22
CA LEU A 126 0.55 9.74 9.95
C LEU A 126 -0.16 8.98 8.83
N ILE A 127 0.18 7.71 8.62
CA ILE A 127 -0.43 6.85 7.59
C ILE A 127 -1.93 6.73 7.83
N GLY A 128 -2.37 6.54 9.07
CA GLY A 128 -3.79 6.44 9.42
C GLY A 128 -4.57 7.71 9.07
N SER A 129 -3.98 8.89 9.32
CA SER A 129 -4.57 10.18 8.94
C SER A 129 -4.68 10.34 7.42
N LEU A 130 -3.63 9.96 6.68
CA LEU A 130 -3.63 10.00 5.21
C LEU A 130 -4.62 9.00 4.61
N ALA A 131 -4.66 7.78 5.12
CA ALA A 131 -5.61 6.75 4.70
C ALA A 131 -7.06 7.17 4.93
N GLY A 132 -7.36 7.72 6.11
CA GLY A 132 -8.69 8.22 6.44
C GLY A 132 -9.14 9.35 5.52
N ALA A 133 -8.23 10.25 5.11
CA ALA A 133 -8.53 11.31 4.16
C ALA A 133 -8.89 10.80 2.75
N GLU A 134 -8.41 9.61 2.37
CA GLU A 134 -8.79 8.93 1.11
C GLU A 134 -9.96 7.94 1.29
N GLY A 135 -10.57 7.89 2.48
CA GLY A 135 -11.65 6.97 2.81
C GLY A 135 -11.21 5.50 2.84
N LEU A 136 -9.99 5.25 3.30
CA LEU A 136 -9.44 3.94 3.64
C LEU A 136 -9.30 3.80 5.15
N PHE A 137 -9.03 2.58 5.60
CA PHE A 137 -8.91 2.26 7.01
C PHE A 137 -7.58 1.58 7.29
N LEU A 138 -6.97 1.95 8.41
CA LEU A 138 -5.77 1.29 8.94
C LEU A 138 -6.17 0.33 10.05
N TRP A 139 -5.82 -0.95 9.91
CA TRP A 139 -6.04 -1.96 10.94
C TRP A 139 -4.87 -2.94 11.00
N ARG A 140 -4.82 -3.73 12.08
CA ARG A 140 -3.76 -4.73 12.33
C ARG A 140 -4.28 -6.13 12.06
#